data_AF-A0A8K0CLV7-F1
#
_entry.id   AF-A0A8K0CLV7-F1
#
_cell.length_a   1.000
_cell.length_b   1.000
_cell.length_c   1.000
_cell.angle_alpha   90.00
_cell.angle_beta   90.00
_cell.angle_gamma   90.00
#
_symmetry.space_group_name_H-M   'P 1'
#
loop_
_entity.id
_entity.type
_entity.pdbx_description
1 polymer ?
#
loop_
_entity_poly.entity_id
_entity_poly.type
_entity_poly.pdbx_seq_one_letter_code
_entity_poly.pdbx_strand_id
1 'polypeptide(L)' 'ITRLMIKTDITNVYNSMTEWIHRWKSNGWETVRDTEVRDKNDFMILDHNRILLDSVAWKLIGSEDDRDAVRQPNCLLDSA' A
#
# COMPACT_ATOMS: atom_id res chain seq x y z
N ILE A 1 12.88 17.52 -5.12
CA ILE A 1 11.81 16.61 -5.58
C ILE A 1 12.17 15.20 -5.16
N THR A 2 11.66 14.75 -4.01
CA THR A 2 11.85 13.38 -3.49
C THR A 2 10.62 12.55 -3.82
N ARG A 3 10.77 11.61 -4.76
CA ARG A 3 9.71 10.69 -5.18
C ARG A 3 9.98 9.30 -4.65
N LEU A 4 9.00 8.69 -3.98
CA LEU A 4 9.08 7.34 -3.44
C LEU A 4 8.00 6.46 -4.06
N MET A 5 8.36 5.25 -4.49
CA MET A 5 7.41 4.21 -4.87
C MET A 5 7.50 3.06 -3.86
N ILE A 6 6.42 2.82 -3.12
CA ILE A 6 6.30 1.75 -2.14
C ILE A 6 5.58 0.58 -2.80
N LYS A 7 6.25 -0.58 -2.83
CA LYS A 7 5.70 -1.85 -3.29
C LYS A 7 5.37 -2.71 -2.09
N THR A 8 4.15 -3.22 -2.00
CA THR A 8 3.74 -4.15 -0.96
C THR A 8 2.90 -5.24 -1.58
N ASP A 9 3.01 -6.46 -1.08
CA ASP A 9 2.17 -7.61 -1.39
C ASP A 9 0.98 -7.74 -0.42
N ILE A 10 0.86 -6.82 0.56
CA ILE A 10 -0.17 -6.86 1.58
C ILE A 10 -1.32 -5.92 1.18
N THR A 11 -2.41 -6.51 0.67
CA THR A 11 -3.62 -5.79 0.24
C THR A 11 -4.16 -4.84 1.31
N ASN A 12 -4.15 -5.26 2.58
CA ASN A 12 -4.66 -4.43 3.66
C ASN A 12 -3.83 -3.16 3.87
N VAL A 13 -2.49 -3.24 3.80
CA VAL A 13 -1.61 -2.08 3.94
C VAL A 13 -1.79 -1.13 2.75
N TYR A 14 -1.87 -1.70 1.54
CA TYR A 14 -2.16 -0.94 0.33
C TYR A 14 -3.47 -0.16 0.49
N ASN A 15 -4.59 -0.85 0.74
CA ASN A 15 -5.89 -0.22 0.88
C ASN A 15 -5.94 0.80 2.02
N SER A 16 -5.29 0.51 3.15
CA SER A 16 -5.15 1.47 4.25
C SER A 16 -4.58 2.79 3.74
N MET A 17 -3.44 2.74 3.04
CA MET A 17 -2.70 3.95 2.66
C MET A 17 -3.22 4.63 1.39
N THR A 18 -3.91 3.92 0.51
CA THR A 18 -4.45 4.48 -0.73
C THR A 18 -5.91 4.92 -0.64
N GLU A 19 -6.71 4.28 0.21
CA GLU A 19 -8.16 4.49 0.24
C GLU A 19 -8.69 4.84 1.64
N TRP A 20 -8.35 4.06 2.66
CA TRP A 20 -9.08 4.10 3.92
C TRP A 20 -8.62 5.21 4.86
N ILE A 21 -7.34 5.60 4.81
CA ILE A 21 -6.75 6.54 5.77
C ILE A 21 -7.45 7.91 5.79
N HIS A 22 -7.96 8.36 4.64
CA HIS A 22 -8.73 9.60 4.55
C HIS A 22 -10.03 9.53 5.35
N ARG A 23 -10.72 8.39 5.31
CA ARG A 23 -11.97 8.15 6.04
C ARG A 23 -11.72 7.92 7.52
N TRP A 24 -10.64 7.22 7.87
CA TRP A 24 -10.25 7.04 9.27
C TRP A 24 -9.93 8.38 9.94
N LYS A 25 -9.20 9.26 9.26
CA LYS A 25 -8.91 10.61 9.79
C LYS A 25 -10.17 11.45 9.99
N SER A 26 -11.18 11.33 9.11
CA SER A 26 -12.46 12.05 9.29
C SER A 26 -13.35 11.44 10.38
N ASN A 27 -13.25 10.13 10.62
CA ASN A 27 -14.07 9.40 11.58
C ASN A 27 -13.32 9.09 12.89
N GLY A 28 -12.36 9.92 13.29
CA GLY A 28 -11.69 9.77 14.59
C GLY A 28 -10.88 8.47 14.78
N TRP A 29 -10.49 7.80 13.70
CA TRP A 29 -9.83 6.50 13.69
C TRP A 29 -10.68 5.32 14.19
N GLU A 30 -11.97 5.36 13.90
CA GLU A 30 -12.92 4.29 14.20
C GLU A 30 -13.38 3.57 12.92
N THR A 31 -13.69 2.27 13.07
CA THR A 31 -14.31 1.47 12.01
C THR A 31 -15.82 1.69 11.99
N VAL A 32 -16.49 1.16 10.96
CA VAL A 32 -17.97 1.19 10.85
C VAL A 32 -18.67 0.47 12.02
N ARG A 33 -17.94 -0.34 12.79
CA ARG A 33 -18.46 -1.04 13.97
C ARG A 33 -18.12 -0.32 15.29
N ASP A 34 -17.74 0.95 15.23
CA ASP A 34 -17.33 1.78 16.37
C ASP A 34 -16.18 1.16 17.17
N THR A 35 -15.32 0.39 16.50
CA THR A 35 -14.09 -0.14 17.08
C THR A 35 -12.90 0.66 16.58
N GLU A 36 -11.87 0.81 17.40
CA GLU A 36 -10.62 1.43 16.97
C GLU A 36 -10.00 0.67 15.78
N VAL A 37 -9.46 1.42 14.82
CA VAL A 37 -8.74 0.85 13.68
C VAL A 37 -7.52 0.07 14.19
N ARG A 38 -7.41 -1.20 13.80
CA ARG A 38 -6.25 -2.04 14.12
C ARG A 38 -4.97 -1.41 13.56
N ASP A 39 -3.90 -1.41 14.34
CA ASP A 39 -2.58 -0.83 14.00
C ASP A 39 -2.62 0.69 13.69
N LYS A 40 -3.61 1.40 14.25
CA LYS A 40 -3.80 2.86 14.09
C LYS A 40 -2.51 3.66 14.28
N ASN A 41 -1.74 3.38 15.33
CA ASN A 41 -0.54 4.15 15.62
C ASN A 41 0.50 4.06 14.50
N ASP A 42 0.66 2.87 13.90
CA ASP A 42 1.58 2.67 12.79
C ASP A 42 1.12 3.42 11.54
N PHE A 43 -0.19 3.38 11.24
CA PHE A 43 -0.77 4.15 10.14
C PHE A 43 -0.68 5.66 10.36
N MET A 44 -0.81 6.14 11.60
CA MET A 44 -0.63 7.56 11.93
C MET A 44 0.82 8.01 11.68
N ILE A 45 1.80 7.23 12.13
CA ILE A 45 3.23 7.51 11.90
C ILE A 45 3.55 7.48 10.41
N LEU A 46 3.01 6.49 9.69
CA LEU A 46 3.23 6.32 8.26
C LEU A 46 2.62 7.47 7.44
N ASP A 47 1.38 7.90 7.75
CA ASP A 47 0.75 9.06 7.11
C ASP A 47 1.51 10.35 7.42
N HIS A 48 1.94 10.54 8.67
CA HIS A 48 2.72 11.71 9.06
C HIS A 48 4.03 11.78 8.29
N ASN A 49 4.78 10.68 8.17
CA ASN A 49 6.05 10.69 7.43
C ASN A 49 5.83 10.83 5.92
N ARG A 50 4.73 10.28 5.39
CA ARG A 50 4.37 10.42 3.97
C ARG A 50 4.23 11.88 3.54
N ILE A 51 3.68 12.77 4.38
CA ILE A 51 3.48 14.19 3.99
C ILE A 51 4.79 14.96 3.84
N LEU A 52 5.90 14.44 4.37
CA LEU A 52 7.23 15.05 4.26
C LEU A 52 7.88 14.80 2.89
N LEU A 53 7.28 13.93 2.06
CA LEU A 53 7.77 13.57 0.72
C LEU A 53 6.97 14.32 -0.34
N ASP A 54 7.64 14.76 -1.41
CA ASP A 54 6.99 15.49 -2.51
C ASP A 54 5.96 14.63 -3.25
N SER A 55 6.22 13.32 -3.38
CA SER A 55 5.25 12.37 -3.93
C SER A 55 5.51 10.94 -3.46
N VAL A 56 4.45 10.23 -3.07
CA VAL A 56 4.48 8.80 -2.75
C VAL A 56 3.48 8.05 -3.61
N ALA A 57 3.97 7.08 -4.39
CA ALA A 57 3.15 6.16 -5.17
C ALA A 57 3.14 4.78 -4.51
N TRP A 58 2.02 4.07 -4.59
CA TRP A 58 1.84 2.73 -4.05
C TRP A 58 1.59 1.74 -5.17
N LYS A 59 2.16 0.54 -5.06
CA LYS A 59 1.90 -0.58 -5.97
C LYS A 59 1.66 -1.86 -5.17
N LEU A 60 0.50 -2.49 -5.39
CA LEU A 60 0.17 -3.79 -4.83
C LEU A 60 0.74 -4.91 -5.71
N ILE A 61 1.69 -5.67 -5.16
CA ILE A 61 2.35 -6.76 -5.87
C ILE A 61 1.56 -8.05 -5.74
N GLY A 62 1.36 -8.75 -6.87
CA GLY A 62 0.63 -10.02 -6.88
C GLY A 62 -0.90 -9.88 -6.94
N SER A 63 -1.40 -8.65 -7.14
CA SER A 63 -2.76 -8.44 -7.62
C SER A 63 -2.89 -8.96 -9.07
N GLU A 64 -4.11 -9.23 -9.51
CA GLU A 64 -4.40 -9.82 -10.83
C GLU A 64 -3.74 -9.03 -11.99
N ASP A 65 -3.60 -7.72 -11.82
CA ASP A 65 -2.95 -6.77 -12.74
C ASP A 65 -1.43 -6.99 -12.91
N ASP A 66 -0.74 -7.64 -11.97
CA ASP A 66 0.70 -7.91 -12.06
C ASP A 66 1.03 -9.18 -12.87
N ARG A 67 0.05 -10.06 -13.11
CA ARG A 67 0.27 -11.29 -13.89
C ARG A 67 0.52 -11.02 -15.37
N ASP A 68 0.10 -9.86 -15.88
CA ASP A 68 0.38 -9.44 -17.26
C ASP A 68 1.81 -8.93 -17.45
N ALA A 69 2.51 -8.52 -16.38
CA ALA A 69 3.93 -8.16 -16.42
C ALA A 69 4.86 -9.38 -16.32
N VAL A 70 4.37 -10.50 -15.77
CA VAL A 70 5.13 -11.77 -15.62
C VAL A 70 5.11 -12.61 -16.90
N ARG A 71 4.30 -12.25 -17.90
CA ARG A 71 4.32 -12.90 -19.23
C ARG A 71 5.46 -12.38 -20.12
N GLN A 72 6.62 -12.05 -19.54
CA GLN A 72 7.87 -12.26 -20.27
C GLN A 72 8.21 -13.74 -20.10
N PRO A 73 8.20 -14.54 -21.18
CA PRO A 73 8.44 -15.97 -21.07
C PRO A 73 9.79 -16.19 -20.42
N ASN A 74 9.75 -17.00 -19.37
CA ASN A 74 10.89 -17.53 -18.67
C ASN A 74 11.85 -18.20 -19.67
N CYS A 75 12.79 -17.46 -20.24
CA CYS A 75 13.86 -17.98 -21.09
C CYS A 75 15.19 -17.85 -20.37
N LEU A 76 15.36 -18.54 -19.22
CA LEU A 76 16.70 -18.77 -18.64
C LEU A 76 16.77 -19.89 -17.58
N LEU A 77 15.85 -20.87 -17.58
CA LEU A 77 15.99 -22.08 -16.77
C LEU A 77 15.49 -23.31 -17.54
N ASP A 78 16.19 -23.65 -18.62
CA ASP A 78 16.26 -24.98 -19.22
C ASP A 78 17.66 -25.11 -19.86
N SER A 79 18.69 -25.15 -19.03
CA SER A 79 20.07 -25.49 -19.42
C SER A 79 20.89 -25.86 -18.18
N ALA A 80 20.68 -27.08 -17.68
CA ALA A 80 21.67 -27.89 -16.96
C ALA A 80 21.14 -29.32 -16.75
#